data_AF-A0A1V5CX92-F1
#
_entry.id   AF-A0A1V5CX92-F1
#
_cell.length_a   1.000
_cell.length_b   1.000
_cell.length_c   1.000
_cell.angle_alpha   90.00
_cell.angle_beta   90.00
_cell.angle_gamma   90.00
#
_symmetry.space_group_name_H-M   'P 1'
#
loop_
_entity.id
_entity.type
_entity.pdbx_description
1 polymer ?
#
loop_
_entity_poly.entity_id
_entity_poly.type
_entity_poly.pdbx_seq_one_letter_code
_entity_poly.pdbx_strand_id
1 'polypeptide(L)'
;MRKTIYTGFTLISLLLFAGACSTPTRYQIYSYDMLFGKDTLRNKEYVDAKRYFQEASGLSIDSAPLIYLAAVEYKMNNIEGALTYLQEAEKTGIDRTLYLRTLGYKALILFRIDREKGVAALHDYVNYYRRQYPLMSIEDIREMLQTGQIDNKRLDELIDEQVSTYEQEIDQFLSDGTGFYNGRGNRIVP
;
A
#
# COMPACT_ATOMS: atom_id res chain seq x y z
N MET A 1 -48.36 15.94 36.67
CA MET A 1 -47.00 16.44 36.33
C MET A 1 -45.88 15.39 36.46
N ARG A 2 -45.96 14.36 37.32
CA ARG A 2 -44.91 13.31 37.40
C ARG A 2 -44.76 12.44 36.15
N LYS A 3 -45.84 12.11 35.42
CA LYS A 3 -45.78 11.22 34.24
C LYS A 3 -44.99 11.81 33.06
N THR A 4 -45.06 13.13 32.86
CA THR A 4 -44.38 13.84 31.76
C THR A 4 -42.85 13.83 31.89
N ILE A 5 -42.36 13.76 33.14
CA ILE A 5 -40.92 13.76 33.46
C ILE A 5 -40.30 12.40 33.11
N TYR A 6 -41.00 11.29 33.39
CA TYR A 6 -40.51 9.94 33.06
C TYR A 6 -40.49 9.66 31.55
N THR A 7 -41.48 10.17 30.79
CA THR A 7 -41.52 10.06 29.33
C THR A 7 -40.44 10.90 28.63
N GLY A 8 -40.07 12.06 29.18
CA GLY A 8 -38.96 12.86 28.64
C GLY A 8 -37.60 12.20 28.87
N PHE A 9 -37.40 11.60 30.06
CA PHE A 9 -36.15 10.94 30.41
C PHE A 9 -35.92 9.65 29.60
N THR A 10 -36.98 8.90 29.29
CA THR A 10 -36.90 7.70 28.43
C THR A 10 -36.61 8.04 26.98
N LEU A 11 -37.19 9.12 26.43
CA LEU A 11 -36.90 9.58 25.06
C LEU A 11 -35.46 10.09 24.89
N ILE A 12 -34.93 10.82 25.88
CA ILE A 12 -33.53 11.31 25.86
C ILE A 12 -32.54 10.16 25.97
N SER A 13 -32.85 9.14 26.78
CA SER A 13 -32.03 7.93 26.92
C SER A 13 -32.02 7.08 25.63
N LEU A 14 -33.14 7.04 24.91
CA LEU A 14 -33.25 6.35 23.62
C LEU A 14 -32.47 7.07 22.49
N LEU A 15 -32.48 8.41 22.49
CA LEU A 15 -31.74 9.23 21.53
C LEU A 15 -30.22 9.18 21.75
N LEU A 16 -29.76 9.08 22.99
CA LEU A 16 -28.33 8.91 23.31
C LEU A 16 -27.79 7.51 22.95
N PHE A 17 -28.62 6.47 23.04
CA PHE A 17 -28.25 5.12 22.60
C PHE A 17 -28.19 4.96 21.07
N ALA A 18 -29.04 5.68 20.33
CA ALA A 18 -29.05 5.64 18.87
C ALA A 18 -27.85 6.37 18.22
N GLY A 19 -27.30 7.41 18.88
CA GLY A 19 -26.13 8.15 18.39
C GLY A 19 -24.78 7.47 18.62
N ALA A 20 -24.72 6.45 19.48
CA ALA A 20 -23.49 5.71 19.79
C ALA A 20 -23.14 4.63 18.74
N CYS A 21 -24.06 4.30 17.83
CA CYS A 21 -23.90 3.21 16.86
C CYS A 21 -23.60 3.68 15.42
N SER A 22 -23.47 5.00 15.16
CA SER A 22 -23.39 5.52 13.78
C SER A 22 -22.10 6.25 13.42
N THR A 23 -21.14 6.40 14.34
CA THR A 23 -19.86 7.04 14.01
C THR A 23 -18.88 5.97 13.55
N PRO A 24 -18.38 6.01 12.30
CA PRO A 24 -17.37 5.09 11.85
C PRO A 24 -16.17 5.14 12.80
N THR A 25 -15.65 3.97 13.17
CA THR A 25 -14.44 3.92 13.98
C THR A 25 -13.26 4.43 13.15
N ARG A 26 -12.21 4.94 13.83
CA ARG A 26 -10.97 5.39 13.18
C ARG A 26 -10.40 4.34 12.21
N TYR A 27 -10.51 3.06 12.57
CA TYR A 27 -10.08 1.94 11.73
C TYR A 27 -10.96 1.76 10.49
N GLN A 28 -12.28 1.92 10.59
CA GLN A 28 -13.18 1.82 9.43
C GLN A 28 -12.88 2.90 8.38
N ILE A 29 -12.60 4.13 8.83
CA ILE A 29 -12.21 5.23 7.93
C ILE A 29 -10.86 4.92 7.28
N TYR A 30 -9.87 4.49 8.08
CA TYR A 30 -8.57 4.06 7.56
C TYR A 30 -8.69 2.98 6.48
N SER A 31 -9.44 1.91 6.75
CA SER A 31 -9.64 0.81 5.80
C SER A 31 -10.38 1.27 4.53
N TYR A 32 -11.35 2.16 4.67
CA TYR A 32 -12.04 2.78 3.54
C TYR A 32 -11.06 3.58 2.68
N ASP A 33 -10.29 4.49 3.28
CA ASP A 33 -9.34 5.34 2.55
C ASP A 33 -8.25 4.51 1.87
N MET A 34 -7.74 3.47 2.54
CA MET A 34 -6.78 2.53 1.92
C MET A 34 -7.40 1.79 0.73
N LEU A 35 -8.64 1.33 0.83
CA LEU A 35 -9.33 0.63 -0.25
C LEU A 35 -9.54 1.55 -1.47
N PHE A 36 -10.13 2.73 -1.25
CA PHE A 36 -10.38 3.69 -2.32
C PHE A 36 -9.10 4.26 -2.91
N GLY A 37 -8.08 4.52 -2.09
CA GLY A 37 -6.76 4.94 -2.56
C GLY A 37 -6.09 3.90 -3.47
N LYS A 38 -6.19 2.60 -3.13
CA LYS A 38 -5.68 1.52 -4.00
C LYS A 38 -6.45 1.45 -5.33
N ASP A 39 -7.77 1.62 -5.29
CA ASP A 39 -8.60 1.58 -6.51
C ASP A 39 -8.30 2.76 -7.44
N THR A 40 -8.27 3.99 -6.92
CA THR A 40 -7.94 5.16 -7.73
C THR A 40 -6.50 5.13 -8.25
N LEU A 41 -5.54 4.61 -7.46
CA LEU A 41 -4.17 4.37 -7.94
C LEU A 41 -4.15 3.42 -9.15
N ARG A 42 -4.89 2.31 -9.07
CA ARG A 42 -5.02 1.34 -10.18
C ARG A 42 -5.66 1.98 -11.43
N ASN A 43 -6.60 2.89 -11.24
CA ASN A 43 -7.25 3.65 -12.30
C ASN A 43 -6.42 4.85 -12.80
N LYS A 44 -5.20 5.04 -12.27
CA LYS A 44 -4.28 6.15 -12.59
C LYS A 44 -4.81 7.54 -12.21
N GLU A 45 -5.76 7.59 -11.29
CA GLU A 45 -6.34 8.81 -10.72
C GLU A 45 -5.48 9.29 -9.54
N TYR A 46 -4.24 9.68 -9.86
CA TYR A 46 -3.19 9.90 -8.85
C TYR A 46 -3.50 11.00 -7.84
N VAL A 47 -4.25 12.05 -8.23
CA VAL A 47 -4.64 13.14 -7.32
C VAL A 47 -5.59 12.62 -6.24
N ASP A 48 -6.58 11.83 -6.62
CA ASP A 48 -7.53 11.23 -5.67
C ASP A 48 -6.86 10.16 -4.82
N ALA A 49 -6.00 9.33 -5.42
CA ALA A 49 -5.19 8.35 -4.69
C ALA A 49 -4.35 9.03 -3.60
N LYS A 50 -3.67 10.14 -3.93
CA LYS A 50 -2.89 10.93 -2.98
C LYS A 50 -3.75 11.38 -1.80
N ARG A 51 -4.93 11.95 -2.07
CA ARG A 51 -5.83 12.44 -1.03
C ARG A 51 -6.25 11.33 -0.08
N TYR A 52 -6.68 10.18 -0.60
CA TYR A 52 -7.07 9.04 0.24
C TYR A 52 -5.91 8.53 1.11
N PHE A 53 -4.71 8.35 0.55
CA PHE A 53 -3.59 7.87 1.36
C PHE A 53 -3.09 8.91 2.38
N GLN A 54 -3.22 10.21 2.10
CA GLN A 54 -2.96 11.26 3.09
C GLN A 54 -3.97 11.20 4.24
N GLU A 55 -5.26 11.06 3.94
CA GLU A 55 -6.31 10.86 4.94
C GLU A 55 -6.00 9.62 5.81
N ALA A 56 -5.68 8.49 5.18
CA ALA A 56 -5.28 7.26 5.88
C ALA A 56 -4.03 7.44 6.77
N SER A 57 -3.00 8.15 6.29
CA SER A 57 -1.78 8.44 7.08
C SER A 57 -2.03 9.30 8.33
N GLY A 58 -3.04 10.18 8.29
CA GLY A 58 -3.45 10.94 9.48
C GLY A 58 -4.13 10.07 10.55
N LEU A 59 -4.63 8.90 10.14
CA LEU A 59 -5.41 8.00 10.99
C LEU A 59 -4.58 6.85 11.58
N SER A 60 -3.38 6.57 11.10
CA SER A 60 -2.53 5.47 11.59
C SER A 60 -1.04 5.81 11.52
N ILE A 61 -0.23 5.24 12.43
CA ILE A 61 1.24 5.30 12.39
C ILE A 61 1.78 4.11 11.58
N ASP A 62 1.02 3.64 10.58
CA ASP A 62 1.40 2.51 9.74
C ASP A 62 2.24 3.01 8.55
N SER A 63 3.18 2.19 8.08
CA SER A 63 3.97 2.50 6.89
C SER A 63 3.19 2.30 5.59
N ALA A 64 2.09 1.52 5.60
CA ALA A 64 1.33 1.22 4.40
C ALA A 64 0.87 2.46 3.60
N PRO A 65 0.19 3.47 4.18
CA PRO A 65 -0.19 4.68 3.45
C PRO A 65 1.02 5.44 2.91
N LEU A 66 2.13 5.49 3.66
CA LEU A 66 3.36 6.16 3.26
C LEU A 66 4.01 5.50 2.03
N ILE A 67 3.99 4.17 1.96
CA ILE A 67 4.51 3.43 0.81
C ILE A 67 3.67 3.72 -0.44
N TYR A 68 2.34 3.77 -0.31
CA TYR A 68 1.47 4.14 -1.43
C TYR A 68 1.61 5.62 -1.81
N LEU A 69 1.82 6.53 -0.85
CA LEU A 69 2.12 7.94 -1.14
C LEU A 69 3.43 8.09 -1.91
N ALA A 70 4.47 7.34 -1.54
CA ALA A 70 5.72 7.32 -2.30
C ALA A 70 5.50 6.89 -3.75
N ALA A 71 4.67 5.86 -3.96
CA ALA A 71 4.30 5.40 -5.29
C ALA A 71 3.54 6.45 -6.09
N VAL A 72 2.52 7.08 -5.49
CA VAL A 72 1.72 8.13 -6.11
C VAL A 72 2.58 9.34 -6.49
N GLU A 73 3.42 9.84 -5.59
CA GLU A 73 4.30 10.97 -5.86
C GLU A 73 5.30 10.66 -6.99
N TYR A 74 5.83 9.43 -7.04
CA TYR A 74 6.67 8.99 -8.15
C TYR A 74 5.90 9.06 -9.49
N LYS A 75 4.66 8.55 -9.54
CA LYS A 75 3.80 8.59 -10.73
C LYS A 75 3.43 10.01 -11.14
N MET A 76 3.33 10.92 -10.18
CA MET A 76 3.13 12.36 -10.40
C MET A 76 4.43 13.12 -10.73
N ASN A 77 5.55 12.40 -10.92
CA ASN A 77 6.87 12.96 -11.21
C ASN A 77 7.42 13.88 -10.10
N ASN A 78 6.93 13.75 -8.87
CA ASN A 78 7.41 14.43 -7.68
C ASN A 78 8.40 13.55 -6.92
N ILE A 79 9.65 13.50 -7.41
CA ILE A 79 10.68 12.57 -6.90
C ILE A 79 11.09 12.91 -5.46
N GLU A 80 11.10 14.18 -5.08
CA GLU A 80 11.42 14.61 -3.70
C GLU A 80 10.34 14.16 -2.71
N GLY A 81 9.07 14.37 -3.05
CA GLY A 81 7.94 13.87 -2.25
C GLY A 81 7.96 12.34 -2.14
N ALA A 82 8.23 11.66 -3.26
CA ALA A 82 8.32 10.20 -3.28
C ALA A 82 9.42 9.67 -2.34
N LEU A 83 10.61 10.27 -2.40
CA LEU A 83 11.73 9.91 -1.53
C LEU A 83 11.41 10.20 -0.05
N THR A 84 10.76 11.33 0.24
CA THR A 84 10.39 11.73 1.60
C THR A 84 9.47 10.69 2.24
N TYR A 85 8.38 10.32 1.56
CA TYR A 85 7.45 9.32 2.08
C TYR A 85 8.10 7.93 2.20
N LEU A 86 8.96 7.56 1.25
CA LEU A 86 9.67 6.28 1.32
C LEU A 86 10.59 6.21 2.56
N GLN A 87 11.33 7.27 2.84
CA GLN A 87 12.19 7.35 4.03
C GLN A 87 11.40 7.35 5.33
N GLU A 88 10.21 7.97 5.33
CA GLU A 88 9.31 7.94 6.48
C GLU A 88 8.77 6.53 6.72
N ALA A 89 8.34 5.83 5.66
CA ALA A 89 7.91 4.44 5.74
C ALA A 89 9.01 3.52 6.29
N GLU A 90 10.26 3.70 5.85
CA GLU A 90 11.42 2.94 6.33
C GLU A 90 11.68 3.14 7.83
N LYS A 91 11.44 4.35 8.36
CA LYS A 91 11.60 4.66 9.80
C LYS A 91 10.50 4.06 10.66
N THR A 92 9.27 4.02 10.14
CA THR A 92 8.10 3.47 10.83
C THR A 92 8.12 1.94 10.91
N GLY A 93 8.82 1.30 9.97
CA GLY A 93 8.90 -0.14 9.83
C GLY A 93 8.00 -0.62 8.69
N ILE A 94 8.61 -1.25 7.69
CA ILE A 94 7.92 -1.62 6.44
C ILE A 94 7.01 -2.84 6.68
N ASP A 95 5.75 -2.72 6.29
CA ASP A 95 4.82 -3.84 6.22
C ASP A 95 5.37 -4.94 5.29
N ARG A 96 5.44 -6.18 5.79
CA ARG A 96 5.95 -7.33 5.03
C ARG A 96 5.15 -7.58 3.75
N THR A 97 3.85 -7.32 3.76
CA THR A 97 2.97 -7.47 2.60
C THR A 97 3.27 -6.44 1.50
N LEU A 98 3.85 -5.28 1.87
CA LEU A 98 4.19 -4.19 0.95
C LEU A 98 5.69 -4.08 0.65
N TYR A 99 6.51 -4.97 1.23
CA TYR A 99 7.97 -4.89 1.09
C TYR A 99 8.43 -4.95 -0.38
N LEU A 100 7.75 -5.73 -1.23
CA LEU A 100 8.04 -5.79 -2.66
C LEU A 100 7.78 -4.43 -3.34
N ARG A 101 6.66 -3.76 -3.02
CA ARG A 101 6.35 -2.40 -3.50
C ARG A 101 7.42 -1.41 -3.06
N THR A 102 7.80 -1.46 -1.78
CA THR A 102 8.82 -0.57 -1.23
C THR A 102 10.13 -0.71 -2.01
N LEU A 103 10.60 -1.93 -2.25
CA LEU A 103 11.84 -2.16 -3.00
C LEU A 103 11.72 -1.71 -4.47
N GLY A 104 10.60 -2.00 -5.13
CA GLY A 104 10.38 -1.64 -6.53
C GLY A 104 10.37 -0.13 -6.72
N TYR A 105 9.56 0.57 -5.93
CA TYR A 105 9.49 2.03 -6.00
C TYR A 105 10.77 2.71 -5.51
N LYS A 106 11.50 2.12 -4.56
CA LYS A 106 12.84 2.60 -4.18
C LYS A 106 13.80 2.57 -5.38
N ALA A 107 13.83 1.47 -6.13
CA ALA A 107 14.65 1.37 -7.33
C ALA A 107 14.26 2.43 -8.37
N LEU A 108 12.97 2.56 -8.68
CA LEU A 108 12.43 3.53 -9.62
C LEU A 108 12.76 4.99 -9.23
N ILE A 109 12.55 5.35 -7.97
CA ILE A 109 12.88 6.68 -7.44
C ILE A 109 14.38 6.94 -7.55
N LEU A 110 15.21 5.97 -7.15
CA LEU A 110 16.66 6.15 -7.17
C LEU A 110 17.20 6.26 -8.60
N PHE A 111 16.65 5.55 -9.59
CA PHE A 111 17.03 5.76 -11.00
C PHE A 111 16.80 7.18 -11.51
N ARG A 112 15.86 7.93 -10.90
CA ARG A 112 15.62 9.34 -11.23
C ARG A 112 16.61 10.29 -10.58
N ILE A 113 17.39 9.82 -9.61
CA ILE A 113 18.35 10.61 -8.83
C ILE A 113 19.78 10.25 -9.22
N ASP A 114 20.09 8.96 -9.18
CA ASP A 114 21.43 8.40 -9.35
C ASP A 114 21.32 6.98 -9.91
N ARG A 115 21.96 6.74 -11.06
CA ARG A 115 21.88 5.46 -11.76
C ARG A 115 22.46 4.31 -10.94
N GLU A 116 23.58 4.51 -10.27
CA GLU A 116 24.26 3.45 -9.52
C GLU A 116 23.43 3.03 -8.30
N LYS A 117 22.84 4.00 -7.60
CA LYS A 117 21.90 3.73 -6.50
C LYS A 117 20.64 3.04 -7.00
N GLY A 118 20.13 3.42 -8.17
CA GLY A 118 19.01 2.75 -8.83
C GLY A 118 19.29 1.28 -9.11
N VAL A 119 20.47 0.98 -9.70
CA VAL A 119 20.91 -0.40 -9.96
C VAL A 119 21.05 -1.21 -8.67
N ALA A 120 21.66 -0.64 -7.64
CA ALA A 120 21.81 -1.31 -6.34
C ALA A 120 20.46 -1.66 -5.72
N ALA A 121 19.52 -0.71 -5.70
CA ALA A 121 18.17 -0.97 -5.20
C ALA A 121 17.38 -1.96 -6.06
N LEU A 122 17.59 -1.97 -7.39
CA LEU A 122 16.98 -2.94 -8.27
C LEU A 122 17.49 -4.36 -8.03
N HIS A 123 18.78 -4.52 -7.66
CA HIS A 123 19.29 -5.81 -7.21
C HIS A 123 18.57 -6.30 -5.95
N ASP A 124 18.31 -5.43 -4.98
CA ASP A 124 17.56 -5.79 -3.76
C ASP A 124 16.14 -6.26 -4.09
N TYR A 125 15.45 -5.53 -4.98
CA TYR A 125 14.14 -5.92 -5.51
C TYR A 125 14.14 -7.32 -6.11
N VAL A 126 15.03 -7.59 -7.08
CA VAL A 126 15.14 -8.88 -7.76
C VAL A 126 15.48 -10.01 -6.76
N ASN A 127 16.41 -9.74 -5.84
CA ASN A 127 16.83 -10.72 -4.83
C ASN A 127 15.72 -11.09 -3.85
N TYR A 128 14.83 -10.14 -3.52
CA TYR A 128 13.66 -10.42 -2.71
C TYR A 128 12.60 -11.17 -3.53
N TYR A 129 12.24 -10.66 -4.70
CA TYR A 129 11.14 -11.21 -5.49
C TYR A 129 11.38 -12.64 -5.96
N ARG A 130 12.64 -13.02 -6.24
CA ARG A 130 13.02 -14.41 -6.54
C ARG A 130 12.57 -15.42 -5.48
N ARG A 131 12.42 -15.00 -4.22
CA ARG A 131 11.99 -15.86 -3.10
C ARG A 131 10.47 -15.93 -2.95
N GLN A 132 9.73 -15.12 -3.72
CA GLN A 132 8.28 -14.98 -3.63
C GLN A 132 7.55 -15.60 -4.82
N TYR A 133 8.15 -16.56 -5.52
CA TYR A 133 7.57 -17.20 -6.73
C TYR A 133 7.25 -16.16 -7.81
N PRO A 134 8.29 -15.50 -8.35
CA PRO A 134 8.10 -14.35 -9.22
C PRO A 134 7.39 -14.71 -10.53
N LEU A 135 6.66 -13.76 -11.09
CA LEU A 135 6.19 -13.83 -12.48
C LEU A 135 7.37 -14.00 -13.44
N MET A 136 7.13 -14.63 -14.60
CA MET A 136 8.16 -14.78 -15.63
C MET A 136 8.72 -13.43 -16.11
N SER A 137 7.95 -12.34 -16.00
CA SER A 137 8.38 -10.98 -16.37
C SER A 137 9.55 -10.46 -15.54
N ILE A 138 9.95 -11.16 -14.45
CA ILE A 138 11.19 -10.85 -13.72
C ILE A 138 12.44 -11.03 -14.58
N GLU A 139 12.40 -11.91 -15.59
CA GLU A 139 13.55 -12.16 -16.46
C GLU A 139 13.88 -10.93 -17.32
N ASP A 140 12.89 -10.13 -17.73
CA ASP A 140 13.11 -8.85 -18.41
C ASP A 140 13.93 -7.88 -17.54
N ILE A 141 13.61 -7.78 -16.24
CA ILE A 141 14.35 -6.93 -15.29
C ILE A 141 15.77 -7.47 -15.08
N ARG A 142 15.93 -8.80 -15.03
CA ARG A 142 17.24 -9.45 -14.89
C ARG A 142 18.11 -9.21 -16.12
N GLU A 143 17.54 -9.25 -17.32
CA GLU A 143 18.24 -8.92 -18.57
C GLU A 143 18.68 -7.45 -18.58
N MET A 144 17.81 -6.51 -18.17
CA MET A 144 18.18 -5.09 -18.03
C MET A 144 19.37 -4.92 -17.07
N LEU A 145 19.38 -5.61 -15.93
CA LEU A 145 20.49 -5.59 -14.98
C LEU A 145 21.78 -6.19 -15.57
N GLN A 146 21.68 -7.32 -16.27
CA GLN A 146 22.84 -8.00 -16.84
C GLN A 146 23.50 -7.22 -17.98
N THR A 147 22.69 -6.61 -18.85
CA THR A 147 23.17 -5.82 -19.98
C THR A 147 23.53 -4.39 -19.58
N GLY A 148 23.05 -3.93 -18.42
CA GLY A 148 23.12 -2.55 -17.98
C GLY A 148 22.20 -1.60 -18.76
N GLN A 149 21.40 -2.11 -19.71
CA GLN A 149 20.49 -1.32 -20.53
C GLN A 149 19.14 -1.16 -19.82
N ILE A 150 19.09 -0.23 -18.88
CA ILE A 150 17.86 0.05 -18.11
C ILE A 150 16.91 0.93 -18.93
N ASP A 151 15.81 0.36 -19.39
CA ASP A 151 14.65 1.12 -19.87
C ASP A 151 13.75 1.45 -18.68
N ASN A 152 13.82 2.69 -18.20
CA ASN A 152 13.06 3.12 -17.03
C ASN A 152 11.54 3.04 -17.21
N LYS A 153 11.03 3.24 -18.43
CA LYS A 153 9.58 3.19 -18.67
C LYS A 153 9.12 1.74 -18.61
N ARG A 154 9.82 0.84 -19.29
CA ARG A 154 9.51 -0.58 -19.25
C ARG A 154 9.69 -1.16 -17.85
N LEU A 155 10.73 -0.73 -17.14
CA LEU A 155 10.98 -1.13 -15.75
C LEU A 155 9.81 -0.72 -14.82
N ASP A 156 9.27 0.49 -15.00
CA ASP A 156 8.11 0.97 -14.24
C ASP A 156 6.88 0.08 -14.46
N GLU A 157 6.58 -0.25 -15.72
CA GLU A 157 5.47 -1.14 -16.09
C GLU A 157 5.64 -2.56 -15.47
N LEU A 158 6.85 -3.12 -15.52
CA LEU A 158 7.16 -4.44 -14.97
C LEU A 158 7.04 -4.47 -13.44
N ILE A 159 7.55 -3.45 -12.75
CA ILE A 159 7.45 -3.36 -11.29
C ILE A 159 5.99 -3.22 -10.87
N ASP A 160 5.19 -2.41 -11.56
CA ASP A 160 3.76 -2.28 -11.28
C ASP A 160 3.01 -3.60 -11.45
N GLU A 161 3.26 -4.34 -12.52
CA GLU A 161 2.65 -5.66 -12.76
C GLU A 161 2.97 -6.64 -11.62
N GLN A 162 4.27 -6.78 -11.32
CA GLN A 162 4.77 -7.75 -10.34
C GLN A 162 4.31 -7.42 -8.93
N VAL A 163 4.34 -6.13 -8.55
CA VAL A 163 3.85 -5.66 -7.25
C VAL A 163 2.34 -5.83 -7.15
N SER A 164 1.57 -5.44 -8.17
CA SER A 164 0.11 -5.55 -8.12
C SER A 164 -0.34 -7.02 -8.02
N THR A 165 0.31 -7.91 -8.77
CA THR A 165 0.00 -9.34 -8.73
C THR A 165 0.33 -9.93 -7.36
N TYR A 166 1.53 -9.64 -6.82
CA TYR A 166 1.94 -10.10 -5.50
C TYR A 166 0.99 -9.64 -4.39
N GLU A 167 0.60 -8.37 -4.39
CA GLU A 167 -0.33 -7.83 -3.39
C GLU A 167 -1.74 -8.42 -3.53
N GLN A 168 -2.23 -8.63 -4.76
CA GLN A 168 -3.53 -9.28 -4.99
C GLN A 168 -3.56 -10.73 -4.48
N GLU A 169 -2.48 -11.49 -4.67
CA GLU A 169 -2.37 -12.86 -4.16
C GLU A 169 -2.34 -12.91 -2.63
N ILE A 170 -1.69 -11.93 -1.99
CA ILE A 170 -1.71 -11.78 -0.52
C ILE A 170 -3.11 -11.38 -0.04
N ASP A 171 -3.72 -10.37 -0.65
CA ASP A 171 -5.04 -9.88 -0.27
C ASP A 171 -6.09 -10.99 -0.41
N GLN A 172 -6.02 -11.80 -1.47
CA GLN A 172 -6.87 -12.98 -1.65
C GLN A 172 -6.67 -13.99 -0.50
N PHE A 173 -5.42 -14.37 -0.22
CA PHE A 173 -5.10 -15.33 0.85
C PHE A 173 -5.59 -14.87 2.22
N LEU A 174 -5.46 -13.57 2.53
CA LEU A 174 -5.94 -13.00 3.78
C LEU A 174 -7.47 -12.92 3.85
N SER A 175 -8.16 -12.73 2.72
CA SER A 175 -9.61 -12.54 2.67
C SER A 175 -10.40 -13.84 2.82
N ASP A 176 -10.06 -14.89 2.07
CA ASP A 176 -10.88 -16.10 1.98
C ASP A 176 -10.11 -17.38 2.37
N GLY A 177 -8.85 -17.25 2.78
CA GLY A 177 -7.97 -18.39 3.01
C GLY A 177 -7.75 -19.22 1.75
N THR A 178 -8.06 -18.65 0.57
CA THR A 178 -7.87 -19.22 -0.74
C THR A 178 -6.78 -18.47 -1.54
N GLY A 179 -6.21 -19.09 -2.58
CA GLY A 179 -5.14 -18.48 -3.39
C GLY A 179 -3.83 -19.28 -3.38
N PHE A 180 -2.78 -18.71 -3.98
CA PHE A 180 -1.50 -19.39 -4.21
C PHE A 180 -0.84 -19.94 -2.94
N TYR A 181 -1.13 -19.32 -1.78
CA TYR A 181 -0.57 -19.69 -0.47
C TYR A 181 -1.37 -20.77 0.30
N ASN A 182 -2.49 -21.28 -0.23
CA ASN A 182 -3.37 -22.28 0.44
C ASN A 182 -2.68 -23.53 0.96
N GLY A 183 -1.65 -24.00 0.27
CA GLY A 183 -0.89 -25.19 0.69
C GLY A 183 0.18 -24.91 1.76
N ARG A 184 0.30 -23.67 2.26
CA ARG A 184 1.45 -23.21 3.07
C ARG A 184 1.09 -22.49 4.37
N GLY A 185 -0.18 -22.55 4.79
CA GLY A 185 -0.73 -21.83 5.95
C GLY A 185 0.02 -21.95 7.29
N ASN A 186 1.02 -22.85 7.42
CA ASN A 186 1.85 -22.99 8.63
C ASN A 186 3.07 -22.05 8.73
N ARG A 187 3.29 -21.12 7.79
CA ARG A 187 4.43 -20.16 7.86
C ARG A 187 4.05 -18.68 7.87
N ILE A 188 2.76 -18.37 7.83
CA ILE A 188 2.25 -17.00 7.77
C ILE A 188 1.15 -16.82 8.82
N VAL A 189 1.39 -17.21 10.07
CA VAL A 189 0.56 -16.83 11.23
C VAL A 189 1.43 -16.91 12.49
N PRO A 190 1.14 -16.08 13.50
CA PRO A 190 1.78 -14.80 13.81
C PRO A 190 3.28 -14.88 14.14
#